data_AF-A0A1I6CW36-F1
#
_entry.id   AF-A0A1I6CW36-F1
#
_cell.length_a   1.000
_cell.length_b   1.000
_cell.length_c   1.000
_cell.angle_alpha   90.00
_cell.angle_beta   90.00
_cell.angle_gamma   90.00
#
_symmetry.space_group_name_H-M   'P 1'
#
loop_
_entity.id
_entity.type
_entity.pdbx_description
1 polymer ?
#
loop_
_entity_poly.entity_id
_entity_poly.type
_entity_poly.pdbx_seq_one_letter_code
_entity_poly.pdbx_strand_id
1 'polypeptide(L)'
;MSSVYKRINVLLFLCGLTLGLMIAWLGQPVFQWGVQSLFRKQFYELTASCDAAMRTHLIAKNRLDLEPSETAVRAVRSAELGLLACQDYDLLRKRLIRIGLDENALSELTLSFAEARASDLQLVVETHEFRY
;
A
#
# COMPACT_ATOMS: atom_id res chain seq x y z
N MET A 1 -22.13 29.18 47.71
CA MET A 1 -22.29 29.03 46.23
C MET A 1 -21.00 29.11 45.42
N SER A 2 -19.98 29.90 45.77
CA SER A 2 -18.75 30.05 44.96
C SER A 2 -17.88 28.79 44.81
N SER A 3 -17.84 27.93 45.84
CA SER A 3 -17.06 26.68 45.83
C SER A 3 -17.63 25.63 44.85
N VAL A 4 -18.96 25.57 44.70
CA VAL A 4 -19.63 24.62 43.79
C VAL A 4 -19.37 25.00 42.32
N TYR A 5 -19.45 26.29 41.98
CA TYR A 5 -19.13 26.79 40.64
C TYR A 5 -17.66 26.56 40.25
N LYS A 6 -16.71 26.72 41.19
CA LYS A 6 -15.30 26.36 40.94
C LYS A 6 -15.12 24.87 40.64
N ARG A 7 -15.80 23.99 41.38
CA ARG A 7 -15.75 22.53 41.13
C ARG A 7 -16.32 22.16 39.76
N ILE A 8 -17.44 22.75 39.35
CA ILE A 8 -18.05 22.51 38.03
C ILE A 8 -17.14 22.97 36.88
N ASN A 9 -16.54 24.16 36.98
CA ASN A 9 -15.63 24.66 35.95
C ASN A 9 -14.35 23.81 35.82
N VAL A 10 -13.79 23.33 36.94
CA VAL A 10 -12.64 22.41 36.90
C VAL A 10 -13.03 21.08 36.25
N LEU A 11 -14.23 20.58 36.51
CA LEU A 11 -14.74 19.33 35.92
C LEU A 11 -14.94 19.46 34.41
N LEU A 12 -15.53 20.57 33.94
CA LEU A 12 -15.68 20.87 32.52
C LEU A 12 -14.32 20.98 31.81
N PHE A 13 -13.33 21.62 32.46
CA PHE A 13 -11.99 21.77 31.89
C PHE A 13 -11.27 20.41 31.78
N LEU A 14 -11.38 19.58 32.81
CA LEU A 14 -10.84 18.22 32.79
C LEU A 14 -11.50 17.35 31.72
N CYS A 15 -12.83 17.42 31.58
CA CYS A 15 -13.55 16.71 30.52
C CYS A 15 -13.15 17.21 29.12
N GLY A 16 -12.96 18.51 28.93
CA GLY A 16 -12.47 19.04 27.65
C GLY A 16 -11.06 18.55 27.31
N LEU A 17 -10.18 18.50 28.31
CA LEU A 17 -8.80 18.06 28.15
C LEU A 17 -8.72 16.55 27.86
N THR A 18 -9.50 15.72 28.54
CA THR A 18 -9.56 14.28 28.26
C THR A 18 -10.17 13.99 26.90
N LEU A 19 -11.21 14.73 26.50
CA LEU A 19 -11.83 14.59 25.19
C LEU A 19 -10.86 14.99 24.06
N GLY A 20 -10.09 16.07 24.24
CA GLY A 20 -9.05 16.47 23.31
C GLY A 20 -7.95 15.41 23.16
N LEU A 21 -7.49 14.81 24.27
CA LEU A 21 -6.54 13.70 24.26
C LEU A 21 -7.09 12.47 23.55
N MET A 22 -8.35 12.12 23.77
CA MET A 22 -9.01 11.00 23.10
C MET A 22 -9.10 11.22 21.58
N ILE A 23 -9.47 12.44 21.15
CA ILE A 23 -9.51 12.79 19.72
C ILE A 23 -8.11 12.74 19.11
N ALA A 24 -7.09 13.22 19.80
CA ALA A 24 -5.71 13.16 19.30
C ALA A 24 -5.22 11.72 19.15
N TRP A 25 -5.57 10.84 20.09
CA TRP A 25 -5.14 9.45 20.09
C TRP A 25 -5.87 8.59 19.06
N LEU A 26 -7.18 8.79 18.90
CA LEU A 26 -8.01 8.04 17.95
C LEU A 26 -8.06 8.66 16.55
N GLY A 27 -7.75 9.95 16.43
CA GLY A 27 -7.86 10.68 15.16
C GLY A 27 -6.94 10.12 14.09
N GLN A 28 -5.68 9.84 14.42
CA GLN A 28 -4.69 9.31 13.48
C GLN A 28 -5.05 7.90 12.96
N PRO A 29 -5.32 6.89 13.81
CA PRO A 29 -5.66 5.56 13.30
C PRO A 29 -6.97 5.54 12.51
N VAL A 30 -7.98 6.31 12.93
CA VAL A 30 -9.25 6.42 12.20
C VAL A 30 -9.05 7.08 10.83
N PHE A 31 -8.24 8.13 10.77
CA PHE A 31 -7.89 8.81 9.53
C PHE A 31 -7.15 7.87 8.56
N GLN A 32 -6.12 7.18 9.05
CA GLN A 32 -5.37 6.20 8.26
C GLN A 32 -6.28 5.09 7.73
N TRP A 33 -7.11 4.50 8.58
CA TRP A 33 -8.08 3.48 8.17
C TRP A 33 -9.05 3.97 7.08
N GLY A 34 -9.54 5.21 7.20
CA GLY A 34 -10.42 5.82 6.22
C GLY A 34 -9.76 6.01 4.86
N VAL A 35 -8.54 6.56 4.84
CA VAL A 35 -7.79 6.76 3.60
C VAL A 35 -7.39 5.41 2.98
N GLN A 36 -6.91 4.45 3.78
CA GLN A 36 -6.62 3.11 3.30
C GLN A 36 -7.83 2.47 2.63
N SER A 37 -9.01 2.54 3.26
CA SER A 37 -10.25 1.94 2.73
C SER A 37 -10.68 2.57 1.41
N LEU A 38 -10.51 3.89 1.26
CA LEU A 38 -10.86 4.60 0.04
C LEU A 38 -9.93 4.27 -1.14
N PHE A 39 -8.62 4.18 -0.89
CA PHE A 39 -7.62 3.98 -1.94
C PHE A 39 -7.23 2.51 -2.15
N ARG A 40 -7.70 1.58 -1.31
CA ARG A 40 -7.33 0.15 -1.34
C ARG A 40 -7.45 -0.45 -2.74
N LYS A 41 -8.61 -0.29 -3.39
CA LYS A 41 -8.87 -0.87 -4.71
C LYS A 41 -7.88 -0.37 -5.76
N GLN A 42 -7.70 0.95 -5.83
CA GLN A 42 -6.78 1.57 -6.78
C GLN A 42 -5.33 1.16 -6.50
N PHE A 43 -4.94 1.12 -5.22
CA PHE A 43 -3.62 0.66 -4.81
C PHE A 43 -3.36 -0.77 -5.26
N TYR A 44 -4.33 -1.68 -5.07
CA TYR A 44 -4.21 -3.08 -5.46
C TYR A 44 -4.09 -3.26 -6.98
N GLU A 45 -4.89 -2.53 -7.76
CA GLU A 45 -4.83 -2.57 -9.23
C GLU A 45 -3.47 -2.12 -9.75
N LEU A 46 -2.93 -1.01 -9.22
CA LEU A 46 -1.61 -0.50 -9.60
C LEU A 46 -0.47 -1.42 -9.15
N THR A 47 -0.55 -1.98 -7.94
CA THR A 47 0.43 -2.96 -7.44
C THR A 47 0.44 -4.21 -8.32
N ALA A 48 -0.74 -4.74 -8.69
CA ALA A 48 -0.85 -5.89 -9.59
C ALA A 48 -0.31 -5.61 -10.99
N SER A 49 -0.60 -4.42 -11.53
CA SER A 49 -0.11 -3.99 -12.85
C SER A 49 1.41 -3.84 -12.86
N CYS A 50 2.00 -3.23 -11.84
CA CYS A 50 3.46 -3.11 -11.72
C CYS A 50 4.13 -4.48 -11.57
N ASP A 51 3.62 -5.36 -10.70
CA ASP A 51 4.14 -6.73 -10.53
C ASP A 51 4.11 -7.52 -11.85
N ALA A 52 3.02 -7.42 -12.60
CA ALA A 52 2.92 -8.04 -13.92
C ALA A 52 3.95 -7.47 -14.92
N ALA A 53 4.09 -6.14 -15.00
CA ALA A 53 5.05 -5.49 -15.89
C ALA A 53 6.50 -5.89 -15.55
N MET A 54 6.85 -5.94 -14.27
CA MET A 54 8.16 -6.39 -13.81
C MET A 54 8.44 -7.84 -14.19
N ARG A 55 7.48 -8.76 -14.00
CA ARG A 55 7.64 -10.16 -14.42
C ARG A 55 7.82 -10.29 -15.92
N THR A 56 7.02 -9.58 -16.72
CA THR A 56 7.14 -9.59 -18.19
C THR A 56 8.51 -9.08 -18.62
N HIS A 57 9.00 -8.01 -18.01
CA HIS A 57 10.35 -7.50 -18.27
C HIS A 57 11.44 -8.51 -17.90
N LEU A 58 11.35 -9.15 -16.73
CA LEU A 58 12.30 -10.18 -16.31
C LEU A 58 12.34 -11.36 -17.30
N ILE A 59 11.18 -11.87 -17.72
CA ILE A 59 11.07 -12.97 -18.68
C ILE A 59 11.67 -12.55 -20.04
N ALA A 60 11.35 -11.35 -20.52
CA ALA A 60 11.89 -10.84 -21.78
C ALA A 60 13.41 -10.73 -21.74
N LYS A 61 13.96 -10.25 -20.61
CA LYS A 61 15.41 -10.14 -20.42
C LYS A 61 16.10 -11.50 -20.40
N ASN A 62 15.57 -12.45 -19.62
CA ASN A 62 16.10 -13.81 -19.56
C ASN A 62 16.06 -14.49 -20.94
N ARG A 63 15.01 -14.24 -21.73
CA ARG A 63 14.93 -14.76 -23.10
C ARG A 63 16.00 -14.16 -24.02
N LEU A 64 16.27 -12.87 -23.91
CA LEU A 64 17.33 -12.21 -24.66
C LEU A 64 18.71 -12.78 -24.31
N ASP A 65 18.95 -13.07 -23.04
CA ASP A 65 20.22 -13.65 -22.57
C ASP A 65 20.43 -15.10 -23.05
N LEU A 66 19.35 -15.88 -23.15
CA LEU A 66 19.40 -17.27 -23.63
C LEU A 66 19.47 -17.37 -25.17
N GLU A 67 18.68 -16.55 -25.87
CA GLU A 67 18.57 -16.62 -27.34
C GLU A 67 18.53 -15.20 -27.95
N PRO A 68 19.70 -14.60 -28.19
CA PRO A 68 19.81 -13.26 -28.74
C PRO A 68 19.23 -13.18 -30.16
N SER A 69 18.20 -12.36 -30.35
CA SER A 69 17.54 -12.17 -31.64
C SER A 69 16.92 -10.78 -31.73
N GLU A 70 16.69 -10.26 -32.94
CA GLU A 70 15.99 -8.98 -33.11
C GLU A 70 14.59 -8.98 -32.48
N THR A 71 13.90 -10.11 -32.51
CA THR A 71 12.59 -10.29 -31.89
C THR A 71 12.69 -10.21 -30.38
N ALA A 72 13.70 -10.82 -29.75
CA ALA A 72 13.96 -10.71 -28.32
C ALA A 72 14.29 -9.27 -27.90
N VAL A 73 15.10 -8.54 -28.68
CA VAL A 73 15.40 -7.12 -28.41
C VAL A 73 14.13 -6.26 -28.47
N ARG A 74 13.25 -6.48 -29.46
CA ARG A 74 11.96 -5.77 -29.54
C ARG A 74 11.04 -6.12 -28.37
N ALA A 75 11.04 -7.38 -27.93
CA ALA A 75 10.25 -7.83 -26.79
C ALA A 75 10.70 -7.14 -25.49
N VAL A 76 12.02 -7.06 -25.23
CA VAL A 76 12.57 -6.32 -24.08
C VAL A 76 12.15 -4.86 -24.13
N ARG A 77 12.33 -4.19 -25.26
CA ARG A 77 11.91 -2.78 -25.42
C ARG A 77 10.42 -2.58 -25.14
N SER A 78 9.57 -3.51 -25.60
CA SER A 78 8.13 -3.44 -25.31
C SER A 78 7.82 -3.63 -23.82
N ALA A 79 8.57 -4.50 -23.14
CA ALA A 79 8.41 -4.74 -21.71
C ALA A 79 8.93 -3.57 -20.88
N GLU A 80 9.99 -2.88 -21.32
CA GLU A 80 10.48 -1.65 -20.71
C GLU A 80 9.44 -0.52 -20.78
N LEU A 81 8.71 -0.39 -21.89
CA LEU A 81 7.56 0.54 -21.95
C LEU A 81 6.45 0.15 -20.96
N GLY A 82 6.24 -1.15 -20.75
CA GLY A 82 5.32 -1.66 -19.74
C GLY A 82 5.68 -1.25 -18.30
N LEU A 83 6.97 -1.04 -18.00
CA LEU A 83 7.42 -0.59 -16.67
C LEU A 83 6.93 0.82 -16.31
N LEU A 84 6.40 1.59 -17.26
CA LEU A 84 5.73 2.86 -16.96
C LEU A 84 4.56 2.68 -15.97
N ALA A 85 3.92 1.50 -15.93
CA ALA A 85 2.90 1.19 -14.93
C ALA A 85 3.41 1.24 -13.48
N CYS A 86 4.70 0.94 -13.25
CA CYS A 86 5.30 1.06 -11.92
C CYS A 86 5.47 2.51 -11.47
N GLN A 87 5.54 3.46 -12.40
CA GLN A 87 5.57 4.87 -12.08
C GLN A 87 4.24 5.33 -11.46
N ASP A 88 3.11 4.88 -12.01
CA ASP A 88 1.78 5.23 -11.49
C ASP A 88 1.56 4.68 -10.08
N TYR A 89 2.03 3.46 -9.82
CA TYR A 89 2.07 2.88 -8.48
C TYR A 89 2.90 3.73 -7.51
N ASP A 90 4.14 4.09 -7.86
CA ASP A 90 5.01 4.90 -7.01
C ASP A 90 4.44 6.31 -6.74
N LEU A 91 3.83 6.93 -7.76
CA LEU A 91 3.15 8.21 -7.62
C LEU A 91 1.97 8.13 -6.64
N LEU A 92 1.14 7.08 -6.72
CA LEU A 92 0.05 6.88 -5.76
C LEU A 92 0.60 6.67 -4.36
N ARG A 93 1.60 5.79 -4.19
CA ARG A 93 2.23 5.53 -2.87
C ARG A 93 2.75 6.83 -2.24
N LYS A 94 3.49 7.64 -2.98
CA LYS A 94 3.99 8.96 -2.53
C LYS A 94 2.86 9.95 -2.23
N ARG A 95 1.76 9.90 -2.98
CA ARG A 95 0.57 10.72 -2.72
C ARG A 95 -0.09 10.33 -1.40
N LEU A 96 -0.21 9.03 -1.12
CA LEU A 96 -0.77 8.53 0.13
C LEU A 96 0.07 8.92 1.35
N ILE A 97 1.41 8.86 1.24
CA ILE A 97 2.31 9.37 2.28
C ILE A 97 2.04 10.86 2.54
N ARG A 98 1.93 11.65 1.47
CA ARG A 98 1.67 13.09 1.57
C ARG A 98 0.32 13.41 2.20
N ILE A 99 -0.67 12.54 2.02
CA ILE A 99 -2.00 12.67 2.64
C ILE A 99 -1.95 12.35 4.15
N GLY A 100 -0.94 11.62 4.62
CA GLY A 100 -0.71 11.33 6.04
C GLY A 100 -0.69 9.84 6.38
N LEU A 101 -0.64 8.94 5.38
CA LEU A 101 -0.29 7.55 5.65
C LEU A 101 1.20 7.46 6.01
N ASP A 102 1.50 6.68 7.03
CA ASP A 102 2.88 6.30 7.30
C ASP A 102 3.28 5.05 6.50
N GLU A 103 4.54 4.68 6.62
CA GLU A 103 5.10 3.52 5.95
C GLU A 103 4.53 2.19 6.46
N ASN A 104 4.05 2.14 7.71
CA ASN A 104 3.45 0.92 8.27
C ASN A 104 2.07 0.69 7.64
N ALA A 105 1.25 1.73 7.53
CA ALA A 105 -0.07 1.67 6.87
C ALA A 105 0.05 1.29 5.39
N LEU A 106 1.09 1.76 4.69
CA LEU A 106 1.36 1.34 3.32
C LEU A 106 1.83 -0.11 3.22
N SER A 107 2.67 -0.53 4.17
CA SER A 107 3.13 -1.92 4.26
C SER A 107 1.96 -2.86 4.57
N GLU A 108 1.04 -2.45 5.43
CA GLU A 108 -0.20 -3.17 5.74
C GLU A 108 -1.06 -3.33 4.48
N LEU A 109 -1.29 -2.26 3.71
CA LEU A 109 -2.00 -2.33 2.43
C LEU A 109 -1.36 -3.31 1.43
N THR A 110 -0.03 -3.39 1.45
CA THR A 110 0.73 -4.28 0.57
C THR A 110 0.61 -5.73 1.05
N LEU A 111 0.69 -5.96 2.36
CA LEU A 111 0.49 -7.27 2.97
C LEU A 111 -0.94 -7.76 2.73
N SER A 112 -1.95 -6.92 2.94
CA SER A 112 -3.35 -7.28 2.71
C SER A 112 -3.65 -7.54 1.23
N PHE A 113 -2.92 -6.93 0.30
CA PHE A 113 -2.97 -7.29 -1.13
C PHE A 113 -2.38 -8.69 -1.36
N ALA A 114 -1.21 -8.96 -0.79
CA ALA A 114 -0.57 -10.27 -0.88
C ALA A 114 -1.45 -11.36 -0.25
N GLU A 115 -2.04 -11.10 0.91
CA GLU A 115 -2.93 -12.00 1.64
C GLU A 115 -4.24 -12.27 0.89
N ALA A 116 -4.84 -11.26 0.27
CA ALA A 116 -6.02 -11.44 -0.58
C ALA A 116 -5.71 -12.32 -1.81
N ARG A 117 -4.45 -12.33 -2.26
CA ARG A 117 -3.94 -13.27 -3.26
C ARG A 117 -3.53 -14.62 -2.65
N ALA A 118 -3.21 -14.65 -1.36
CA ALA A 118 -2.77 -15.80 -0.58
C ALA A 118 -3.90 -16.64 0.02
N SER A 119 -5.17 -16.27 -0.07
CA SER A 119 -6.22 -17.28 0.17
C SER A 119 -6.19 -18.41 -0.89
N ASP A 120 -5.40 -18.22 -1.95
CA ASP A 120 -4.96 -19.22 -2.93
C ASP A 120 -3.58 -19.85 -2.57
N LEU A 121 -2.98 -19.53 -1.41
CA LEU A 121 -1.54 -19.66 -1.15
C LEU A 121 -1.00 -21.09 -1.16
N GLN A 122 -1.83 -22.09 -0.85
CA GLN A 122 -1.38 -23.49 -0.95
C GLN A 122 -1.13 -23.89 -2.42
N LEU A 123 -1.84 -23.28 -3.38
CA LEU A 123 -1.57 -23.35 -4.83
C LEU A 123 -0.40 -22.43 -5.24
N VAL A 124 -0.27 -21.25 -4.60
CA VAL A 124 0.83 -20.30 -4.84
C VAL A 124 2.19 -20.87 -4.39
N VAL A 125 2.25 -21.63 -3.29
CA VAL A 125 3.48 -22.29 -2.80
C VAL A 125 3.86 -23.48 -3.70
N GLU A 126 2.91 -24.29 -4.16
CA GLU A 126 3.16 -25.38 -5.14
C GLU A 126 3.68 -24.85 -6.49
N THR A 127 3.31 -23.62 -6.86
CA THR A 127 3.73 -22.98 -8.13
C THR A 127 4.96 -22.07 -7.98
N HIS A 128 5.42 -21.77 -6.76
CA HIS A 128 6.61 -20.95 -6.48
C HIS A 128 7.76 -21.72 -5.83
N GLU A 129 7.62 -23.04 -5.66
CA GLU A 129 8.74 -23.96 -5.51
C GLU A 129 9.61 -23.95 -6.78
N PHE A 130 10.91 -23.63 -6.66
CA PHE A 130 11.88 -23.98 -7.69
C PHE A 130 12.18 -25.48 -7.57
N ARG A 131 11.73 -26.27 -8.54
CA ARG A 131 12.08 -27.69 -8.66
C ARG A 131 13.44 -27.84 -9.37
N TYR A 132 14.45 -28.22 -8.60
CA TYR A 132 15.69 -28.88 -9.05
C TYR A 132 16.02 -30.04 -8.11
#